data_AF-A0A4Z2BJU8-F1
#
_entry.id   AF-A0A4Z2BJU8-F1
#
_cell.length_a   1.000
_cell.length_b   1.000
_cell.length_c   1.000
_cell.angle_alpha   90.00
_cell.angle_beta   90.00
_cell.angle_gamma   90.00
#
_symmetry.space_group_name_H-M   'P 1'
#
loop_
_entity.id
_entity.type
_entity.pdbx_description
1 polymer ?
#
loop_
_entity_poly.entity_id
_entity_poly.type
_entity_poly.pdbx_seq_one_letter_code
_entity_poly.pdbx_strand_id
1 'polypeptide(L)'
;MAPGLLTYYHPSLRKPFGRIHWGGTETATQWCGYMSGAVQAGQRAALEVLAELCPTALIQEDLEALKSGQVISSHAQHTQISKLGHLSTGKAMFLITLALGTALFLVRYHIPSQINTFFNSQV
;
A
#
# COMPACT_ATOMS: atom_id res chain seq x y z
N MET A 1 34.52 5.52 3.86
CA MET A 1 33.12 5.64 4.38
C MET A 1 33.13 5.35 5.87
N ALA A 2 32.43 6.16 6.67
CA ALA A 2 32.40 5.98 8.12
C ALA A 2 31.47 4.81 8.53
N PRO A 3 31.77 4.09 9.64
CA PRO A 3 30.89 3.06 10.18
C PRO A 3 29.46 3.58 10.44
N GLY A 4 28.46 2.75 10.17
CA GLY A 4 27.03 3.06 10.41
C GLY A 4 26.32 3.84 9.30
N LEU A 5 27.04 4.50 8.39
CA LEU A 5 26.42 5.34 7.35
C LEU A 5 25.47 4.54 6.43
N LEU A 6 25.90 3.35 6.00
CA LEU A 6 25.07 2.50 5.14
C LEU A 6 23.81 2.02 5.87
N THR A 7 23.90 1.67 7.15
CA THR A 7 22.74 1.22 7.93
C THR A 7 21.64 2.29 8.00
N TYR A 8 22.02 3.54 8.24
CA TYR A 8 21.06 4.63 8.41
C TYR A 8 20.62 5.30 7.11
N TYR A 9 21.51 5.43 6.12
CA TYR A 9 21.27 6.25 4.94
C TYR A 9 21.14 5.47 3.62
N HIS A 10 21.41 4.16 3.60
CA HIS A 10 21.32 3.37 2.36
C HIS A 10 19.96 3.47 1.64
N PRO A 11 18.79 3.52 2.32
CA PRO A 11 17.51 3.71 1.62
C PRO A 11 17.41 5.03 0.85
N SER A 12 18.12 6.06 1.31
CA SER A 12 18.09 7.40 0.70
C SER A 12 18.97 7.50 -0.55
N LEU A 13 19.94 6.59 -0.74
CA LEU A 13 20.85 6.61 -1.89
C LEU A 13 20.14 6.52 -3.24
N ARG A 14 18.99 5.84 -3.29
CA ARG A 14 18.23 5.61 -4.53
C ARG A 14 16.91 6.36 -4.57
N LYS A 15 16.47 6.92 -3.45
CA LYS A 15 15.15 7.55 -3.33
C LYS A 15 15.15 8.85 -4.14
N PRO A 16 14.26 9.01 -5.14
CA PRO A 16 14.17 10.25 -5.89
C PRO A 16 13.74 11.42 -4.99
N PHE A 17 14.19 12.63 -5.35
CA PHE A 17 13.82 13.86 -4.66
C PHE A 17 13.18 14.84 -5.64
N GLY A 18 11.85 14.96 -5.58
CA GLY A 18 11.09 15.70 -6.59
C GLY A 18 11.33 15.08 -7.97
N ARG A 19 11.77 15.89 -8.94
CA ARG A 19 12.06 15.46 -10.33
C ARG A 19 13.49 14.96 -10.53
N ILE A 20 14.25 14.79 -9.44
CA ILE A 20 15.65 14.34 -9.48
C ILE A 20 15.69 12.85 -9.17
N HIS A 21 16.13 12.06 -10.14
CA HIS A 21 16.32 10.62 -10.03
C HIS A 21 17.81 10.29 -9.97
N TRP A 22 18.17 9.31 -9.15
CA TRP A 22 19.57 8.94 -8.92
C TRP A 22 19.97 7.74 -9.78
N GLY A 23 20.90 7.99 -10.70
CA GLY A 23 21.64 6.96 -11.44
C GLY A 23 22.99 6.65 -10.79
N GLY A 24 23.97 6.19 -11.58
CA GLY A 24 25.33 5.93 -11.11
C GLY A 24 25.51 4.55 -10.48
N THR A 25 26.75 4.04 -10.51
CA THR A 25 27.03 2.65 -10.11
C THR A 25 26.77 2.38 -8.63
N GLU A 26 26.88 3.40 -7.79
CA GLU A 26 26.64 3.36 -6.34
C GLU A 26 25.17 3.07 -6.01
N THR A 27 24.27 3.42 -6.93
CA THR A 27 22.83 3.16 -6.81
C THR A 27 22.41 1.86 -7.47
N ALA A 28 23.34 1.09 -8.04
CA ALA A 28 23.05 -0.23 -8.60
C ALA A 28 22.64 -1.21 -7.49
N THR A 29 21.78 -2.17 -7.81
CA THR A 29 21.48 -3.30 -6.88
C THR A 29 22.40 -4.48 -7.15
N GLN A 30 23.00 -4.53 -8.34
CA GLN A 30 23.97 -5.53 -8.74
C GLN A 30 25.20 -4.84 -9.31
N TRP A 31 26.39 -5.43 -9.08
CA TRP A 31 27.64 -4.94 -9.64
C TRP A 31 27.94 -3.46 -9.30
N CYS A 32 27.56 -3.02 -8.09
CA CYS A 32 27.88 -1.69 -7.58
C CYS A 32 29.41 -1.48 -7.59
N GLY A 33 29.87 -0.35 -8.15
CA GLY A 33 31.28 -0.05 -8.39
C GLY A 33 31.80 -0.48 -9.76
N TYR A 34 31.01 -1.19 -10.56
CA TYR A 34 31.38 -1.65 -11.91
C TYR A 34 30.55 -0.95 -12.99
N MET A 35 31.03 -1.03 -14.24
CA MET A 35 30.34 -0.48 -15.41
C MET A 35 28.94 -1.09 -15.61
N SER A 36 28.79 -2.41 -15.40
CA SER A 36 27.48 -3.08 -15.48
C SER A 36 26.48 -2.50 -14.48
N GLY A 37 26.93 -2.15 -13.27
CA GLY A 37 26.10 -1.47 -12.29
C GLY A 37 25.71 -0.06 -12.73
N ALA A 38 26.62 0.68 -13.37
CA ALA A 38 26.31 2.00 -13.93
C ALA A 38 25.20 1.94 -14.99
N VAL A 39 25.28 0.96 -15.90
CA VAL A 39 24.25 0.72 -16.92
C VAL A 39 22.92 0.35 -16.27
N GLN A 40 22.93 -0.62 -15.35
CA GLN A 40 21.73 -1.08 -14.64
C GLN A 40 21.02 0.08 -13.92
N ALA A 41 21.78 0.88 -13.15
CA ALA A 41 21.25 1.99 -12.40
C ALA A 41 20.75 3.13 -13.30
N GLY A 42 21.44 3.40 -14.40
CA GLY A 42 21.02 4.40 -15.39
C GLY A 42 19.71 4.04 -16.07
N GLN A 43 19.56 2.78 -16.51
CA GLN A 43 18.32 2.29 -17.11
C GLN A 43 17.16 2.39 -16.13
N ARG A 44 17.35 1.97 -14.87
CA ARG A 44 16.34 2.13 -13.82
C ARG A 44 15.93 3.59 -13.66
N ALA A 45 16.87 4.51 -13.48
CA ALA A 45 16.56 5.92 -13.29
C ALA A 45 15.79 6.52 -14.49
N ALA A 46 16.12 6.11 -15.72
CA ALA A 46 15.38 6.51 -16.91
C ALA A 46 13.94 5.98 -16.91
N LEU A 47 13.74 4.73 -16.51
CA LEU A 47 12.40 4.14 -16.38
C LEU A 47 11.58 4.83 -15.28
N GLU A 48 12.19 5.24 -14.17
CA GLU A 48 11.51 6.01 -13.11
C GLU A 48 11.02 7.36 -13.66
N VAL A 49 11.86 8.07 -14.41
CA VAL A 49 11.47 9.33 -15.08
C VAL A 49 10.35 9.09 -16.08
N LEU A 50 10.44 8.01 -16.88
CA LEU A 50 9.42 7.68 -17.86
C LEU A 50 8.09 7.33 -17.19
N ALA A 51 8.12 6.64 -16.06
CA ALA A 51 6.94 6.33 -15.26
C ALA A 51 6.24 7.59 -14.74
N GLU A 52 6.98 8.66 -14.44
CA GLU A 52 6.40 9.93 -14.00
C GLU A 52 5.90 10.80 -15.16
N LEU A 53 6.63 10.85 -16.29
CA LEU A 53 6.33 11.75 -17.39
C LEU A 53 5.38 11.15 -18.43
N CYS A 54 5.51 9.87 -18.74
CA CYS A 54 4.72 9.16 -19.74
C CYS A 54 4.48 7.70 -19.33
N PRO A 55 3.57 7.44 -18.38
CA PRO A 55 3.29 6.09 -17.90
C PRO A 55 2.85 5.13 -19.00
N THR A 56 2.20 5.64 -20.05
CA THR A 56 1.69 4.84 -21.18
C THR A 56 2.79 4.28 -22.08
N ALA A 57 4.00 4.84 -22.02
CA ALA A 57 5.13 4.36 -22.81
C ALA A 57 5.79 3.10 -22.21
N LEU A 58 5.45 2.71 -20.98
CA LEU A 58 6.04 1.57 -20.30
C LEU A 58 5.34 0.26 -20.67
N ILE A 59 6.12 -0.74 -21.07
CA ILE A 59 5.66 -2.12 -21.21
C ILE A 59 5.68 -2.83 -19.86
N GLN A 60 4.96 -3.95 -19.75
CA GLN A 60 4.85 -4.72 -18.50
C GLN A 60 6.23 -5.13 -17.96
N GLU A 61 7.17 -5.47 -18.85
CA GLU A 61 8.53 -5.85 -18.48
C GLU A 61 9.28 -4.71 -17.75
N ASP A 62 9.10 -3.47 -18.21
CA ASP A 62 9.71 -2.29 -17.58
C ASP A 62 9.13 -2.04 -16.18
N LEU A 63 7.83 -2.27 -16.02
CA LEU A 63 7.16 -2.14 -14.72
C LEU A 63 7.65 -3.20 -13.72
N GLU A 64 7.89 -4.44 -14.17
CA GLU A 64 8.47 -5.48 -13.32
C GLU A 64 9.94 -5.21 -12.99
N ALA A 65 10.70 -4.61 -13.91
CA ALA A 65 12.06 -4.16 -13.66
C ALA A 65 12.11 -3.06 -12.58
N LEU A 66 11.17 -2.11 -12.62
CA LEU A 66 11.02 -1.08 -11.59
C LEU A 66 10.70 -1.67 -10.21
N LYS A 67 9.72 -2.59 -10.15
CA LYS A 67 9.36 -3.27 -8.89
C LYS A 67 10.53 -4.07 -8.31
N SER A 68 11.22 -4.84 -9.16
CA SER A 68 12.37 -5.65 -8.74
C SER A 68 13.51 -4.80 -8.17
N GLY A 69 13.73 -3.59 -8.71
CA GLY A 69 14.67 -2.62 -8.18
C GLY A 69 14.27 -2.01 -6.83
N GLN A 70 12.96 -1.90 -6.55
CA GLN A 70 12.41 -1.34 -5.31
C GLN A 70 12.22 -2.37 -4.17
N VAL A 71 11.99 -3.64 -4.48
CA VAL A 71 11.64 -4.70 -3.50
C VAL A 71 12.71 -4.89 -2.40
N ILE A 72 13.98 -4.59 -2.68
CA ILE A 72 15.05 -4.63 -1.66
C ILE A 72 14.92 -3.45 -0.66
N SER A 73 14.39 -2.31 -1.10
CA SER A 73 14.15 -1.11 -0.28
C SER A 73 12.83 -1.15 0.50
N SER A 74 11.82 -1.90 0.03
CA SER A 74 10.53 -1.99 0.72
C SER A 74 10.56 -2.91 1.95
N HIS A 75 11.47 -3.89 2.01
CA HIS A 75 11.68 -4.70 3.21
C HIS A 75 12.36 -3.95 4.36
N ALA A 76 12.94 -2.78 4.10
CA ALA A 76 13.47 -1.87 5.13
C ALA A 76 12.50 -0.71 5.47
N GLN A 77 11.25 -0.77 4.98
CA GLN A 77 10.20 0.18 5.32
C GLN A 77 8.92 -0.54 5.75
N HIS A 78 9.01 -1.36 6.80
CA HIS A 78 7.82 -1.73 7.58
C HIS A 78 8.13 -2.04 9.05
N THR A 79 8.41 -0.99 9.83
CA THR A 79 7.91 -0.89 11.21
C THR A 79 7.41 0.55 11.44
N GLN A 80 6.49 0.96 10.58
CA GLN A 80 5.68 2.17 10.72
C GLN A 80 4.22 1.83 10.36
N ILE A 81 3.66 0.79 10.99
CA ILE A 81 2.22 0.60 11.22
C ILE A 81 2.12 0.10 12.66
N SER A 82 2.08 0.99 13.64
CA SER A 82 0.78 1.36 14.18
C SER A 82 0.70 2.87 14.46
N LYS A 83 0.20 3.64 13.48
CA LYS A 83 -0.91 4.53 13.84
C LYS A 83 -2.17 3.65 13.96
N LEU A 84 -2.15 2.77 14.96
CA LEU A 84 -3.37 2.35 15.62
C LEU A 84 -3.83 3.64 16.30
N GLY A 85 -4.59 4.44 15.54
CA GLY A 85 -5.30 5.56 16.12
C GLY A 85 -5.94 5.02 17.37
N HIS A 86 -5.58 5.63 18.50
CA HIS A 86 -6.21 5.39 19.79
C HIS A 86 -7.69 5.74 19.62
N LEU A 87 -8.44 4.81 19.05
CA LEU A 87 -9.88 4.84 18.94
C LEU A 87 -10.33 4.45 20.33
N SER A 88 -10.43 5.49 21.17
CA SER A 88 -10.97 5.42 22.52
C SER A 88 -12.09 4.40 22.55
N THR A 89 -11.90 3.36 23.36
CA THR A 89 -12.69 2.12 23.43
C THR A 89 -14.20 2.35 23.40
N GLY A 90 -14.65 3.53 23.85
CA GLY A 90 -16.04 3.97 23.72
C GLY A 90 -16.56 4.05 22.28
N LYS A 91 -15.80 4.64 21.33
CA LYS A 91 -16.26 4.86 19.94
C LYS A 91 -16.53 3.56 19.19
N ALA A 92 -15.71 2.52 19.42
CA ALA A 92 -15.91 1.22 18.78
C ALA A 92 -17.15 0.49 19.34
N MET A 93 -17.41 0.62 20.63
CA MET A 93 -18.57 -0.01 21.28
C MET A 93 -19.90 0.57 20.75
N PHE A 94 -19.98 1.89 20.53
CA PHE A 94 -21.18 2.52 19.97
C PHE A 94 -21.54 2.03 18.57
N LEU A 95 -20.54 1.79 17.71
CA LEU A 95 -20.80 1.32 16.35
C LEU A 95 -21.34 -0.13 16.34
N ILE A 96 -20.80 -0.98 17.22
CA ILE A 96 -21.25 -2.38 17.32
C ILE A 96 -22.66 -2.45 17.91
N THR A 97 -22.97 -1.67 18.96
CA THR A 97 -24.32 -1.65 19.55
C THR A 97 -25.36 -1.06 18.60
N LEU A 98 -25.00 -0.01 17.86
CA LEU A 98 -25.90 0.58 16.86
C LEU A 98 -26.23 -0.43 15.76
N ALA A 99 -25.21 -1.12 15.21
CA ALA A 99 -25.41 -2.10 14.15
C ALA A 99 -26.26 -3.30 14.61
N LEU A 100 -26.01 -3.83 15.82
CA LEU A 100 -26.76 -4.96 16.36
C LEU A 100 -28.20 -4.55 16.72
N GLY A 101 -28.39 -3.34 17.26
CA GLY A 101 -29.69 -2.78 17.56
C GLY A 101 -30.54 -2.55 16.31
N THR A 102 -29.96 -2.00 15.24
CA THR A 102 -30.68 -1.81 13.97
C THR A 102 -31.07 -3.13 13.33
N ALA A 103 -30.21 -4.16 13.39
CA ALA A 103 -30.52 -5.48 12.87
C ALA A 103 -31.71 -6.13 13.61
N LEU A 104 -31.73 -6.07 14.94
CA LEU A 104 -32.84 -6.59 15.75
C LEU A 104 -34.15 -5.82 15.54
N PHE A 105 -34.07 -4.50 15.38
CA PHE A 105 -35.24 -3.67 15.11
C PHE A 105 -35.88 -4.04 13.77
N LEU A 106 -35.09 -4.23 12.71
CA LEU A 106 -35.62 -4.64 11.40
C LEU A 106 -36.26 -6.04 11.43
N VAL A 107 -35.63 -7.00 12.12
CA VAL A 107 -36.20 -8.35 12.28
C VAL A 107 -37.52 -8.33 13.07
N ARG A 108 -37.63 -7.49 14.10
CA ARG A 108 -38.85 -7.35 14.91
C ARG A 108 -39.95 -6.60 14.17
N TYR A 109 -39.62 -5.61 13.35
CA TYR A 109 -40.60 -4.78 12.64
C TYR A 109 -41.24 -5.49 11.44
N HIS A 110 -40.61 -6.52 10.87
CA HIS A 110 -41.15 -7.23 9.70
C HIS A 110 -42.22 -8.30 10.01
N ILE A 111 -42.54 -8.58 11.27
CA ILE A 111 -43.38 -9.74 11.66
C ILE A 111 -44.89 -9.49 11.82
N PRO A 112 -45.47 -8.28 12.01
CA PRO A 112 -46.89 -8.21 12.38
C PRO A 112 -47.89 -8.14 11.21
N SER A 113 -47.51 -8.30 9.93
CA SER A 113 -48.47 -8.12 8.80
C SER A 113 -48.95 -9.40 8.08
N GLN A 114 -48.52 -10.60 8.48
CA GLN A 114 -48.87 -11.85 7.76
C GLN A 114 -49.53 -12.94 8.63
N ILE A 115 -50.15 -12.58 9.77
CA ILE A 115 -50.83 -13.56 10.65
C ILE A 115 -52.36 -13.42 10.60
N ASN A 116 -52.92 -12.26 10.20
CA ASN A 116 -54.38 -12.05 10.20
C ASN A 116 -55.13 -12.56 8.95
N THR A 117 -54.43 -13.03 7.91
CA THR A 117 -55.08 -13.51 6.67
C THR A 117 -55.30 -15.02 6.63
N PHE A 118 -54.62 -15.80 7.49
CA PHE A 118 -54.71 -17.26 7.49
C PHE A 118 -55.77 -17.85 8.44
N PHE A 119 -56.29 -17.08 9.41
CA PHE A 119 -57.27 -17.57 10.38
C PHE A 119 -58.75 -17.29 10.04
N ASN A 120 -59.05 -16.56 8.95
CA ASN A 120 -60.43 -16.14 8.62
C ASN A 120 -60.99 -16.77 7.31
N SER A 121 -60.41 -17.88 6.85
CA SER A 121 -60.85 -18.61 5.63
C SER A 121 -61.16 -20.10 5.87
N GLN A 122 -61.40 -20.51 7.11
CA GLN A 122 -61.92 -21.84 7.46
C GLN A 122 -63.14 -21.66 8.39
N VAL A 123 -64.18 -21.03 7.84
CA VAL A 123 -65.60 -21.28 8.15
C VAL A 123 -66.30 -21.43 6.81
#